data_AF-A0A232FDT8-F1
#
_entry.id   AF-A0A232FDT8-F1
#
_cell.length_a   1.000
_cell.length_b   1.000
_cell.length_c   1.000
_cell.angle_alpha   90.00
_cell.angle_beta   90.00
_cell.angle_gamma   90.00
#
_symmetry.space_group_name_H-M   'P 1'
#
loop_
_entity.id
_entity.type
_entity.pdbx_description
1 polymer ?
#
loop_
_entity_poly.entity_id
_entity_poly.type
_entity_poly.pdbx_seq_one_letter_code
_entity_poly.pdbx_strand_id
1 'polypeptide(L)' 'MHEFCKYWNYVYTTKLPNDMKEWIDFHMNCEDIAMNFLISNITKKSPIKVSELY' A
#
# COMPACT_ATOMS: atom_id res chain seq x y z
N MET A 1 -3.55 -11.25 6.47
CA MET A 1 -3.23 -10.66 5.15
C MET A 1 -2.78 -11.74 4.16
N HIS A 2 -3.38 -12.92 4.18
CA HIS A 2 -2.98 -14.06 3.34
C HIS A 2 -3.95 -14.11 2.15
N GLU A 3 -3.43 -13.93 0.93
CA GLU A 3 -4.06 -14.17 -0.38
C GLU A 3 -5.00 -13.15 -1.07
N PHE A 4 -5.46 -12.05 -0.47
CA PHE A 4 -6.39 -11.13 -1.19
C PHE A 4 -5.76 -10.26 -2.31
N CYS A 5 -4.43 -10.17 -2.41
CA CYS A 5 -3.76 -9.13 -3.20
C CYS A 5 -2.60 -9.63 -4.08
N LYS A 6 -2.67 -10.76 -4.78
CA LYS A 6 -1.55 -11.13 -5.71
C LYS A 6 -1.31 -10.03 -6.76
N TYR A 7 -2.38 -9.50 -7.35
CA TYR A 7 -2.32 -8.37 -8.28
C TYR A 7 -1.77 -7.10 -7.61
N TRP A 8 -2.32 -6.70 -6.45
CA TRP A 8 -1.88 -5.48 -5.78
C TRP A 8 -0.48 -5.58 -5.16
N ASN A 9 -0.01 -6.77 -4.78
CA ASN A 9 1.39 -7.00 -4.40
C ASN A 9 2.32 -6.85 -5.60
N TYR A 10 1.94 -7.37 -6.77
CA TYR A 10 2.69 -7.14 -8.00
C TYR A 10 2.75 -5.64 -8.33
N VAL A 11 1.62 -4.94 -8.26
CA VAL A 11 1.56 -3.49 -8.48
C VAL A 11 2.39 -2.73 -7.44
N TYR A 12 2.31 -3.08 -6.16
CA TYR A 12 3.16 -2.52 -5.10
C TYR A 12 4.65 -2.70 -5.42
N THR A 13 5.03 -3.90 -5.82
CA THR A 13 6.43 -4.24 -6.12
C THR A 13 6.96 -3.54 -7.38
N THR A 14 6.10 -3.22 -8.35
CA THR A 14 6.50 -2.74 -9.68
C THR A 14 6.13 -1.29 -10.00
N LYS A 15 5.20 -0.69 -9.26
CA LYS A 15 4.69 0.67 -9.48
C LYS A 15 4.99 1.63 -8.34
N LEU A 16 5.37 1.13 -7.16
CA LEU A 16 5.86 2.00 -6.09
C LEU A 16 7.26 2.50 -6.45
N PRO A 17 7.56 3.81 -6.32
CA PRO A 17 8.91 4.33 -6.55
C PRO A 17 9.95 3.64 -5.66
N ASN A 18 11.13 3.34 -6.21
CA ASN A 18 12.17 2.59 -5.51
C ASN A 18 12.61 3.27 -4.20
N ASP A 19 12.85 4.59 -4.21
CA ASP A 19 13.25 5.34 -3.00
C ASP A 19 12.23 5.20 -1.86
N MET A 20 10.94 5.22 -2.19
CA MET A 20 9.86 5.04 -1.22
C MET A 20 9.80 3.61 -0.72
N LYS A 21 9.97 2.63 -1.63
CA LYS A 21 9.98 1.21 -1.29
C LYS A 21 11.14 0.86 -0.36
N GLU A 22 12.34 1.33 -0.66
CA GLU A 22 13.53 1.11 0.17
C GLU A 22 13.36 1.73 1.57
N TRP A 23 12.76 2.91 1.66
CA TRP A 23 12.47 3.53 2.95
C TRP A 23 11.48 2.69 3.76
N ILE A 24 10.39 2.22 3.15
CA ILE A 24 9.39 1.37 3.82
C ILE A 24 10.01 0.05 4.26
N ASP A 25 10.73 -0.63 3.37
CA ASP A 25 11.39 -1.90 3.64
C ASP A 25 12.44 -1.76 4.76
N PHE A 26 13.15 -0.62 4.84
CA PHE A 26 14.10 -0.35 5.92
C PHE A 26 13.42 -0.10 7.27
N HIS A 27 12.29 0.60 7.28
CA HIS A 27 11.57 0.95 8.51
C HIS A 27 10.58 -0.13 8.96
N MET A 28 10.33 -1.16 8.13
CA MET A 28 9.39 -2.26 8.37
C MET A 28 8.02 -1.74 8.86
N ASN A 29 7.59 -0.63 8.27
CA ASN A 29 6.41 0.13 8.65
C ASN A 29 5.86 0.88 7.44
N CYS A 30 4.56 1.15 7.45
CA CYS A 30 3.82 1.91 6.44
C CYS A 30 3.52 1.16 5.13
N GLU A 31 3.71 -0.16 5.05
CA GLU A 31 3.37 -0.96 3.87
C GLU A 31 1.88 -0.86 3.51
N ASP A 32 1.02 -0.88 4.53
CA ASP A 32 -0.43 -0.75 4.41
C ASP A 32 -0.87 0.67 4.01
N ILE A 33 -0.23 1.69 4.57
CA ILE A 33 -0.42 3.09 4.20
C ILE A 33 -0.01 3.32 2.74
N ALA A 34 1.17 2.85 2.36
CA ALA A 34 1.67 2.96 0.99
C ALA A 34 0.79 2.19 0.00
N MET A 35 0.34 0.99 0.36
CA MET A 35 -0.60 0.22 -0.45
C MET A 35 -1.94 0.93 -0.60
N ASN A 36 -2.47 1.55 0.47
CA ASN A 36 -3.69 2.35 0.42
C ASN A 36 -3.56 3.54 -0.54
N PHE A 37 -2.48 4.32 -0.43
CA PHE A 37 -2.25 5.45 -1.34
C PHE A 37 -2.08 5.01 -2.79
N LEU A 38 -1.36 3.91 -3.03
CA LEU A 38 -1.14 3.35 -4.35
C LEU A 38 -2.45 2.89 -5.00
N ILE A 39 -3.28 2.14 -4.27
CA ILE A 39 -4.58 1.65 -4.74
C ILE A 39 -5.54 2.82 -4.99
N SER A 40 -5.60 3.80 -4.10
CA SER A 40 -6.43 5.00 -4.29
C SER A 40 -6.02 5.82 -5.50
N ASN A 41 -4.71 6.00 -5.70
CA ASN A 41 -4.22 6.74 -6.86
C ASN A 41 -4.57 6.04 -8.18
N ILE A 42 -4.49 4.71 -8.23
CA ILE A 42 -4.79 3.91 -9.43
C ILE A 42 -6.31 3.84 -9.69
N THR A 43 -7.09 3.51 -8.66
CA THR A 43 -8.55 3.28 -8.80
C THR A 43 -9.36 4.57 -8.81
N LYS A 44 -8.75 5.71 -8.44
CA LYS A 44 -9.41 7.00 -8.21
C LYS A 44 -10.52 6.94 -7.15
N LYS A 45 -10.45 5.95 -6.26
CA LYS A 45 -11.34 5.82 -5.09
C LYS A 45 -10.69 6.43 -3.86
N SER A 46 -11.52 6.89 -2.93
CA SER A 46 -11.06 7.40 -1.64
C SER A 46 -10.22 6.34 -0.91
N PRO A 47 -9.15 6.75 -0.20
CA PRO A 47 -8.40 5.86 0.69
C PRO A 47 -9.30 5.16 1.69
N ILE A 48 -8.93 3.93 2.04
CA ILE A 48 -9.61 3.18 3.10
C ILE A 48 -9.33 3.92 4.41
N LYS A 49 -10.36 4.58 4.93
CA LYS A 49 -10.29 5.20 6.25
C LYS A 49 -10.47 4.11 7.30
N VAL A 50 -9.42 3.83 8.06
CA VAL A 50 -9.55 3.04 9.28
C VAL A 50 -10.15 3.96 10.33
N SER A 51 -11.42 3.75 10.66
CA SER A 51 -12.00 4.33 11.88
C SER A 51 -11.61 3.43 13.04
N GLU A 52 -10.95 3.97 14.06
CA GLU A 52 -10.86 3.30 15.35
C GLU A 52 -12.28 3.15 15.89
N LEU A 53 -12.74 1.89 16.00
CA LEU A 53 -13.93 1.57 16.78
C LEU A 53 -13.46 1.55 18.24
N TYR A 54 -13.93 2.54 19.00
CA TYR A 54 -13.84 2.59 20.47
C TYR A 54 -14.44 1.34 21.11
#